data_AF-A0A330M7G5-F1
#
_entry.id   AF-A0A330M7G5-F1
#
_cell.length_a   1.000
_cell.length_b   1.000
_cell.length_c   1.000
_cell.angle_alpha   90.00
_cell.angle_beta   90.00
_cell.angle_gamma   90.00
#
_symmetry.space_group_name_H-M   'P 1'
#
loop_
_entity.id
_entity.type
_entity.pdbx_description
1 polymer ?
#
loop_
_entity_poly.entity_id
_entity_poly.type
_entity_poly.pdbx_seq_one_letter_code
_entity_poly.pdbx_strand_id
1 'polypeptide(L)'
;MRHKHLWNRVFAELIFEKENWVWFVRPWYRLSEDAKTDPLEPGGDDNPDIADYMGHAKYGVGYDFGDYELSVKLRQNFSTSNGAVQVNLTTPLYGKLKGYVTFFNGYGDSLIDYNHKQTRFGLGIALNNMF
;
A
#
# COMPACT_ATOMS: atom_id res chain seq x y z
N MET A 1 -12.64 -1.59 -23.61
CA MET A 1 -11.75 -0.41 -23.61
C MET A 1 -10.68 -0.64 -22.54
N ARG A 2 -9.40 -0.39 -22.83
CA ARG A 2 -8.32 -0.52 -21.85
C ARG A 2 -8.25 0.79 -21.07
N HIS A 3 -8.64 0.78 -19.79
CA HIS A 3 -8.36 1.90 -18.89
C HIS A 3 -6.91 1.78 -18.43
N LYS A 4 -6.10 2.78 -18.76
CA LYS A 4 -4.73 2.93 -18.26
C LYS A 4 -4.85 3.66 -16.92
N HIS A 5 -4.20 3.13 -15.89
CA HIS A 5 -4.09 3.81 -14.59
C HIS A 5 -2.60 3.99 -14.31
N LEU A 6 -2.12 5.23 -14.36
CA LEU A 6 -0.72 5.57 -14.13
C LEU A 6 -0.62 6.51 -12.93
N TRP A 7 0.48 6.38 -12.17
CA TRP A 7 0.83 7.30 -11.10
C TRP A 7 2.33 7.34 -10.85
N ASN A 8 2.97 8.46 -11.20
CA ASN A 8 4.40 8.69 -11.02
C ASN A 8 4.69 9.43 -9.71
N ARG A 9 5.74 9.01 -9.00
CA ARG A 9 6.14 9.57 -7.71
C ARG A 9 7.65 9.60 -7.52
N VAL A 10 8.12 10.66 -6.87
CA VAL A 10 9.40 10.66 -6.17
C VAL A 10 9.13 10.36 -4.71
N PHE A 11 9.91 9.49 -4.09
CA PHE A 11 9.73 9.13 -2.69
C PHE A 11 11.06 8.93 -2.00
N ALA A 12 11.03 9.04 -0.67
CA ALA A 12 12.08 8.56 0.21
C ALA A 12 11.47 7.49 1.11
N GLU A 13 12.28 6.54 1.58
CA GLU A 13 11.86 5.60 2.60
C GLU A 13 12.88 5.62 3.74
N LEU A 14 12.39 5.91 4.94
CA LEU A 14 13.17 5.91 6.16
C LEU A 14 12.73 4.68 6.95
N ILE A 15 13.68 3.79 7.25
CA ILE A 15 13.46 2.58 8.01
C ILE A 15 14.26 2.69 9.31
N PHE A 16 13.62 2.35 10.41
CA PHE A 16 14.24 2.28 11.73
C PHE A 16 13.98 0.90 12.32
N GLU A 17 15.05 0.26 12.77
CA GLU A 17 15.01 -1.09 13.32
C GLU A 17 15.56 -1.07 14.74
N LYS A 18 14.85 -1.73 15.66
CA LYS A 18 15.32 -1.92 17.03
C LYS A 18 14.81 -3.24 17.57
N GLU A 19 15.73 -4.15 17.89
CA GLU A 19 15.41 -5.49 18.36
C GLU A 19 14.46 -6.17 17.38
N ASN A 20 13.26 -6.52 17.81
CA ASN A 20 12.26 -7.19 17.00
C ASN A 20 11.28 -6.22 16.30
N TRP A 21 11.47 -4.91 16.46
CA TRP A 21 10.62 -3.89 15.87
C TRP A 21 11.25 -3.30 14.61
N VAL A 22 10.41 -3.13 13.59
CA VAL A 22 10.73 -2.34 12.41
C VAL A 22 9.67 -1.26 12.26
N TRP A 23 10.09 -0.02 12.03
CA TRP A 23 9.20 1.07 11.64
C TRP A 23 9.66 1.64 10.32
N PHE A 24 8.71 2.06 9.49
CA PHE A 24 9.06 2.83 8.30
C PHE A 24 8.09 3.98 8.09
N VAL A 25 8.63 5.03 7.48
CA VAL A 25 7.86 6.09 6.87
C VAL A 25 8.35 6.30 5.44
N ARG A 26 7.40 6.32 4.51
CA ARG A 26 7.65 6.55 3.09
C ARG A 26 6.82 7.73 2.61
N PRO A 27 7.31 8.98 2.76
CA PRO A 27 6.68 10.12 2.10
C PRO A 27 6.92 10.08 0.60
N TRP A 28 5.98 10.61 -0.18
CA TRP A 28 6.14 10.80 -1.61
C TRP A 28 5.60 12.14 -2.08
N TYR A 29 6.20 12.63 -3.16
CA TYR A 29 5.68 13.72 -3.96
C TYR A 29 5.18 13.15 -5.29
N ARG A 30 3.96 13.51 -5.68
CA ARG A 30 3.37 13.11 -6.96
C ARG A 30 3.98 13.95 -8.07
N LEU A 31 4.38 13.28 -9.15
CA LEU A 31 4.69 13.94 -10.42
C LEU A 31 3.41 13.89 -11.26
N SER A 32 2.66 14.99 -11.28
CA SER A 32 1.43 15.09 -12.06
C SER A 32 1.74 15.22 -13.54
N GLU A 33 0.90 14.62 -14.38
CA GLU A 33 0.89 14.84 -15.82
C GLU A 33 -0.18 15.90 -16.15
N ASP A 34 -0.15 16.47 -17.35
CA ASP A 34 -1.16 17.44 -17.77
C ASP A 34 -2.55 16.78 -17.78
N ALA A 35 -3.59 17.54 -17.44
CA ALA A 35 -4.96 17.02 -17.48
C ALA A 35 -5.36 16.64 -18.91
N LYS A 36 -6.14 15.57 -19.06
CA LYS A 36 -6.71 15.19 -20.36
C LYS A 36 -7.67 16.28 -20.85
N THR A 37 -7.55 16.68 -22.11
CA THR A 37 -8.50 17.60 -22.74
C THR A 37 -9.63 16.87 -23.47
N ASP A 38 -9.42 15.61 -23.85
CA ASP A 38 -10.44 14.69 -24.37
C ASP A 38 -10.30 13.29 -23.72
N PRO A 39 -11.40 12.62 -23.32
CA PRO A 39 -11.35 11.24 -22.79
C PRO A 39 -10.68 10.20 -23.72
N LEU A 40 -10.68 10.44 -25.02
CA LEU A 40 -10.05 9.60 -26.04
C LEU A 40 -8.58 9.96 -26.30
N GLU A 41 -8.08 11.05 -25.69
CA GLU A 41 -6.67 11.39 -25.82
C GLU A 41 -5.77 10.32 -25.17
N PRO A 42 -4.73 9.88 -25.90
CA PRO A 42 -3.83 8.84 -25.39
C PRO A 42 -2.92 9.34 -24.26
N GLY A 43 -2.75 10.66 -24.12
CA GLY A 43 -1.93 11.31 -23.10
C GLY A 43 -2.75 12.04 -22.04
N GLY A 44 -2.12 12.35 -20.91
CA GLY A 44 -2.69 13.11 -19.79
C GLY A 44 -3.04 12.26 -18.58
N ASP A 45 -3.29 12.93 -17.45
CA ASP A 45 -3.44 12.31 -16.13
C ASP A 45 -4.71 11.47 -16.03
N ASP A 46 -4.54 10.15 -15.93
CA ASP A 46 -5.63 9.19 -15.83
C ASP A 46 -6.34 9.20 -14.46
N ASN A 47 -5.68 9.69 -13.40
CA ASN A 47 -6.20 9.64 -12.03
C ASN A 47 -5.90 10.96 -11.28
N PRO A 48 -6.42 12.12 -11.73
CA PRO A 48 -6.05 13.44 -11.21
C PRO A 48 -6.32 13.60 -9.71
N ASP A 49 -7.26 12.85 -9.15
CA ASP A 49 -7.69 12.81 -7.74
C ASP A 49 -7.03 11.68 -6.92
N ILE A 50 -6.07 10.91 -7.46
CA ILE A 50 -5.47 9.77 -6.73
C ILE A 50 -4.86 10.14 -5.36
N ALA A 51 -4.35 11.37 -5.23
CA ALA A 51 -3.80 11.87 -3.96
C ALA A 51 -4.88 11.98 -2.86
N ASP A 52 -6.13 12.24 -3.24
CA ASP A 52 -7.26 12.34 -2.32
C ASP A 52 -7.55 11.01 -1.62
N TYR A 53 -7.10 9.89 -2.18
CA TYR A 53 -7.29 8.55 -1.61
C TYR A 53 -6.01 7.95 -1.05
N MET A 54 -4.89 8.16 -1.74
CA MET A 54 -3.61 7.56 -1.36
C MET A 54 -2.86 8.38 -0.30
N GLY A 55 -3.14 9.68 -0.19
CA GLY A 55 -2.40 10.62 0.64
C GLY A 55 -0.99 10.88 0.12
N HIS A 56 -0.11 11.30 1.03
CA HIS A 56 1.26 11.74 0.72
C HIS A 56 2.35 10.93 1.42
N ALA A 57 1.95 9.99 2.26
CA ALA A 57 2.88 9.12 2.97
C ALA A 57 2.23 7.78 3.30
N LYS A 58 3.07 6.76 3.42
CA LYS A 58 2.71 5.47 3.99
C LYS A 58 3.60 5.22 5.19
N TYR A 59 2.98 4.74 6.25
CA TYR A 59 3.65 4.35 7.48
C TYR A 59 3.55 2.85 7.64
N GLY A 60 4.46 2.26 8.38
CA GLY A 60 4.25 0.92 8.85
C GLY A 60 5.09 0.54 10.05
N VAL A 61 4.64 -0.52 10.68
CA VAL A 61 5.27 -1.16 11.82
C VAL A 61 5.28 -2.67 11.60
N GLY A 62 6.40 -3.30 11.90
CA GLY A 62 6.59 -4.73 11.96
C GLY A 62 7.04 -5.14 13.35
N TYR A 63 6.60 -6.33 13.78
CA TYR A 63 7.08 -6.96 14.99
C TYR A 63 7.31 -8.45 14.75
N ASP A 64 8.53 -8.90 15.01
CA ASP A 64 8.92 -10.30 15.02
C ASP A 64 8.75 -10.89 16.44
N PHE A 65 8.10 -12.04 16.55
CA PHE A 65 7.92 -12.74 17.81
C PHE A 65 8.13 -14.24 17.65
N GLY A 66 9.34 -14.60 17.22
CA GLY A 66 9.79 -15.99 17.08
C GLY A 66 9.55 -16.49 15.67
N ASP A 67 8.68 -17.48 15.51
CA ASP A 67 8.34 -18.00 14.17
C ASP A 67 7.26 -17.16 13.45
N TYR A 68 6.77 -16.11 14.12
CA TYR A 68 5.68 -15.27 13.66
C TYR A 68 6.13 -13.84 13.42
N GLU A 69 5.53 -13.21 12.43
CA GLU A 69 5.74 -11.78 12.16
C GLU A 69 4.40 -11.10 11.89
N LEU A 70 4.16 -9.99 12.59
CA LEU A 70 3.00 -9.12 12.36
C LEU A 70 3.47 -7.83 11.71
N SER A 71 2.77 -7.38 10.67
CA SER A 71 2.98 -6.06 10.10
C SER A 71 1.68 -5.28 9.94
N VAL A 72 1.77 -3.97 10.11
CA VAL A 72 0.69 -3.02 9.84
C VAL A 72 1.21 -1.94 8.91
N LYS A 73 0.47 -1.64 7.85
CA LYS A 73 0.72 -0.52 6.93
C LYS A 73 -0.47 0.41 6.95
N LEU A 74 -0.20 1.71 7.00
CA LEU A 74 -1.20 2.76 7.13
C LEU A 74 -0.98 3.85 6.08
N ARG A 75 -2.08 4.32 5.49
CA ARG A 75 -2.14 5.55 4.69
C ARG A 75 -3.33 6.37 5.18
N GLN A 76 -3.15 7.69 5.21
CA GLN A 76 -4.22 8.64 5.51
C GLN A 76 -3.96 9.92 4.73
N ASN A 77 -5.00 10.45 4.09
CA ASN A 77 -5.07 11.84 3.65
C ASN A 77 -5.97 12.59 4.64
N PHE A 78 -5.39 13.52 5.40
CA PHE A 78 -6.12 14.25 6.43
C PHE A 78 -7.07 15.32 5.85
N SER A 79 -6.82 15.80 4.62
CA SER A 79 -7.67 16.80 3.97
C SER A 79 -8.99 16.21 3.48
N THR A 80 -8.96 14.95 3.03
CA THR A 80 -10.14 14.25 2.47
C THR A 80 -10.67 13.16 3.40
N SER A 81 -9.96 12.87 4.49
CA SER A 81 -10.24 11.79 5.45
C SER A 81 -10.23 10.36 4.86
N ASN A 82 -9.75 10.18 3.63
CA ASN A 82 -9.58 8.87 3.03
C ASN A 82 -8.26 8.22 3.48
N GLY A 83 -8.24 6.90 3.48
CA GLY A 83 -7.05 6.14 3.87
C GLY A 83 -7.24 4.65 3.73
N ALA A 84 -6.24 3.92 4.20
CA ALA A 84 -6.30 2.46 4.27
C ALA A 84 -5.40 1.91 5.38
N VAL A 85 -5.83 0.78 5.91
CA VAL A 85 -5.05 -0.08 6.80
C VAL A 85 -4.85 -1.43 6.15
N GLN A 86 -3.65 -1.97 6.27
CA GLN A 86 -3.34 -3.35 5.93
C GLN A 86 -2.63 -4.01 7.10
N VAL A 87 -3.12 -5.16 7.54
CA VAL A 87 -2.52 -5.99 8.58
C VAL A 87 -2.14 -7.32 7.96
N ASN A 88 -0.93 -7.78 8.21
CA ASN A 88 -0.45 -9.06 7.70
C ASN A 88 0.20 -9.86 8.82
N LEU A 89 -0.03 -11.16 8.82
CA LEU A 89 0.57 -12.11 9.75
C LEU A 89 1.24 -13.22 8.94
N THR A 90 2.52 -13.44 9.23
CA THR A 90 3.29 -14.57 8.72
C THR A 90 3.44 -15.61 9.84
N THR A 91 3.20 -16.88 9.54
CA THR A 91 3.26 -17.99 10.51
C THR A 91 4.20 -19.10 10.03
N PRO A 92 4.74 -19.97 10.91
CA PRO A 92 5.40 -21.18 10.44
C PRO A 92 4.39 -22.06 9.70
N LEU A 93 4.81 -22.74 8.64
CA LEU A 93 4.00 -23.73 7.92
C LEU A 93 4.73 -25.06 7.75
N TYR A 94 5.74 -25.14 6.88
CA TYR A 94 6.51 -26.37 6.67
C TYR A 94 7.89 -26.09 6.07
N GLY A 95 8.95 -26.54 6.75
CA GLY A 95 10.32 -26.30 6.32
C GLY A 95 10.60 -24.80 6.21
N LYS A 96 10.85 -24.32 4.98
CA LYS A 96 11.05 -22.89 4.69
C LYS A 96 9.77 -22.16 4.29
N LEU A 97 8.65 -22.86 4.09
CA LEU A 97 7.37 -22.25 3.76
C LEU A 97 6.76 -21.62 5.01
N LYS A 98 6.19 -20.43 4.83
CA LYS A 98 5.44 -19.72 5.85
C LYS A 98 3.98 -19.58 5.43
N GLY A 99 3.07 -19.66 6.38
CA GLY A 99 1.67 -19.28 6.18
C GLY A 99 1.56 -17.76 6.13
N TYR A 100 0.65 -17.24 5.31
CA TYR A 100 0.45 -15.80 5.17
C TYR A 100 -1.04 -15.45 5.26
N VAL A 101 -1.38 -14.54 6.17
CA VAL A 101 -2.72 -13.99 6.35
C VAL A 101 -2.65 -12.49 6.12
N THR A 102 -3.57 -11.95 5.33
CA THR A 102 -3.67 -10.51 5.08
C THR A 102 -5.10 -10.03 5.28
N PHE A 103 -5.22 -8.87 5.91
CA PHE A 103 -6.44 -8.09 6.00
C PHE A 103 -6.18 -6.70 5.46
N PHE A 104 -7.07 -6.19 4.61
CA PHE A 104 -7.03 -4.84 4.08
C PHE A 104 -8.39 -4.18 4.28
N ASN A 105 -8.41 -2.92 4.67
CA ASN A 105 -9.62 -2.09 4.68
C ASN A 105 -9.27 -0.66 4.27
N GLY A 106 -9.98 -0.13 3.28
CA GLY A 106 -9.83 1.25 2.83
C GLY A 106 -9.80 1.39 1.31
N TYR A 107 -9.15 2.46 0.86
CA TYR A 107 -9.00 2.84 -0.55
C TYR A 107 -7.63 2.45 -1.11
N GLY A 108 -7.51 2.26 -2.43
CA GLY A 108 -6.21 2.03 -3.05
C GLY A 108 -5.61 0.65 -2.82
N ASP A 109 -6.45 -0.39 -2.72
CA ASP A 109 -5.97 -1.80 -2.71
C ASP A 109 -5.32 -2.14 -4.06
N SER A 110 -5.88 -1.62 -5.15
CA SER A 110 -5.35 -1.69 -6.51
C SER A 110 -5.33 -0.29 -7.14
N LEU A 111 -4.59 -0.11 -8.24
CA LEU A 111 -4.63 1.15 -9.00
C LEU A 111 -5.93 1.33 -9.77
N ILE A 112 -6.61 0.25 -10.15
CA ILE A 112 -7.89 0.32 -10.86
C ILE A 112 -9.03 0.69 -9.90
N ASP A 113 -8.93 0.26 -8.65
CA ASP A 113 -9.93 0.50 -7.59
C ASP A 113 -9.46 1.56 -6.59
N TYR A 114 -8.62 2.52 -7.02
CA TYR A 114 -7.97 3.45 -6.08
C TYR A 114 -8.98 4.32 -5.31
N ASN A 115 -10.08 4.68 -5.95
CA ASN A 115 -11.17 5.47 -5.39
C ASN A 115 -12.34 4.61 -4.86
N HIS A 116 -12.17 3.28 -4.79
CA HIS A 116 -13.17 2.37 -4.24
C HIS A 116 -12.75 1.90 -2.85
N LYS A 117 -13.67 1.99 -1.88
CA LYS A 117 -13.45 1.50 -0.53
C LYS A 117 -13.82 0.02 -0.45
N GLN A 118 -12.89 -0.82 -0.03
CA GLN A 118 -13.14 -2.24 0.10
C GLN A 118 -12.51 -2.84 1.36
N THR A 119 -13.02 -4.01 1.73
CA THR A 119 -12.46 -4.88 2.77
C THR A 119 -12.06 -6.18 2.11
N ARG A 120 -10.79 -6.60 2.28
CA ARG A 120 -10.27 -7.83 1.71
C ARG A 120 -9.60 -8.66 2.79
N PHE A 121 -9.87 -9.96 2.76
CA PHE A 121 -9.17 -10.96 3.54
C PHE A 121 -8.48 -11.94 2.59
N GLY A 122 -7.28 -12.38 2.93
CA GLY A 122 -6.50 -13.29 2.10
C GLY A 122 -5.71 -14.28 2.94
N LEU A 123 -5.59 -15.50 2.42
CA LEU A 123 -4.80 -16.58 2.97
C LEU A 123 -3.88 -17.10 1.87
N GLY A 124 -2.63 -17.41 2.20
CA GLY A 124 -1.64 -17.86 1.25
C GLY A 124 -0.39 -18.42 1.90
N ILE A 125 0.65 -18.53 1.09
CA ILE A 125 1.96 -19.03 1.48
C ILE A 125 3.00 -17.97 1.11
N ALA A 126 4.01 -17.80 1.96
CA ALA A 126 5.15 -16.93 1.74
C ALA A 126 6.47 -17.72 1.78
N LEU A 127 7.47 -17.24 1.05
CA LEU A 127 8.83 -17.79 1.03
C LEU A 127 9.78 -17.06 1.98
N ASN A 128 9.44 -15.82 2.33
CA ASN A 128 10.19 -14.96 3.21
C ASN A 128 9.25 -14.20 4.14
N ASN A 129 9.85 -13.66 5.20
CA ASN A 129 9.22 -12.67 6.05
C ASN A 129 9.03 -11.35 5.31
N MET A 130 8.16 -10.49 5.85
CA MET A 130 7.89 -9.18 5.24
C MET A 130 8.97 -8.15 5.55
N PHE A 131 9.74 -8.36 6.63
CA PHE A 131 10.91 -7.58 6.99
C PHE A 131 12.13 -8.50 7.14
#